data_AF-A0A838JVY6-F1
#
_entry.id   AF-A0A838JVY6-F1
#
_cell.length_a   1.000
_cell.length_b   1.000
_cell.length_c   1.000
_cell.angle_alpha   90.00
_cell.angle_beta   90.00
_cell.angle_gamma   90.00
#
_symmetry.space_group_name_H-M   'P 1'
#
loop_
_entity.id
_entity.type
_entity.pdbx_description
1 polymer ?
#
loop_
_entity_poly.entity_id
_entity_poly.type
_entity_poly.pdbx_seq_one_letter_code
_entity_poly.pdbx_strand_id
1 'polypeptide(L)'
;MLGGIFHVAHVVLAGIWLGGLVFTTAVVSPAFRAMKWSEAERVAVRSAVGRQYARVGSVNLVLVALFAVLDGAFGSSGARFYAEYALLLLLFGLAAVHGAYFGRRLAELARAGREASSEEARTLAERRRSLQRVSLRVSYLNLLVSAAVMVLAIGTRAG
;
A
#
# COMPACT_ATOMS: atom_id res chain seq x y z
N MET A 1 24.89 -8.70 -19.10
CA MET A 1 24.08 -7.48 -19.38
C MET A 1 22.63 -7.60 -18.91
N LEU A 2 21.89 -8.68 -19.19
CA LEU A 2 20.46 -8.78 -18.86
C LEU A 2 20.16 -8.81 -17.35
N GLY A 3 20.86 -9.64 -16.55
CA GLY A 3 20.75 -9.58 -15.08
C GLY A 3 21.12 -8.20 -14.52
N GLY A 4 22.04 -7.52 -15.21
CA GLY A 4 22.33 -6.08 -15.15
C GLY A 4 21.08 -5.21 -15.01
N ILE A 5 20.24 -5.32 -16.02
CA ILE A 5 19.04 -4.52 -16.25
C ILE A 5 17.90 -4.96 -15.33
N PHE A 6 17.71 -6.28 -15.11
CA PHE A 6 16.65 -6.79 -14.25
C PHE A 6 16.78 -6.32 -12.81
N HIS A 7 17.99 -6.33 -12.26
CA HIS A 7 18.28 -5.78 -10.95
C HIS A 7 17.92 -4.29 -10.85
N VAL A 8 18.39 -3.48 -11.78
CA VAL A 8 18.14 -2.02 -11.76
C VAL A 8 16.64 -1.76 -11.86
N ALA A 9 15.94 -2.47 -12.76
CA ALA A 9 14.48 -2.36 -12.88
C ALA A 9 13.77 -2.77 -11.59
N HIS A 10 14.17 -3.89 -10.98
CA HIS A 10 13.61 -4.35 -9.71
C HIS A 10 13.76 -3.31 -8.59
N VAL A 11 14.98 -2.79 -8.39
CA VAL A 11 15.29 -1.75 -7.40
C VAL A 11 14.49 -0.47 -7.66
N VAL A 12 14.42 -0.02 -8.92
CA VAL A 12 13.67 1.18 -9.29
C VAL A 12 12.18 1.00 -9.04
N LEU A 13 11.60 -0.14 -9.41
CA LEU A 13 10.18 -0.44 -9.20
C LEU A 13 9.83 -0.53 -7.71
N ALA A 14 10.71 -1.16 -6.90
CA ALA A 14 10.57 -1.21 -5.44
C ALA A 14 10.66 0.20 -4.83
N GLY A 15 11.55 1.04 -5.34
CA GLY A 15 11.68 2.44 -4.96
C GLY A 15 10.44 3.27 -5.31
N ILE A 16 9.88 3.10 -6.51
CA ILE A 16 8.64 3.75 -6.95
C ILE A 16 7.46 3.34 -6.04
N TRP A 17 7.38 2.05 -5.71
CA TRP A 17 6.37 1.54 -4.78
C TRP A 17 6.48 2.19 -3.40
N LEU A 18 7.66 2.12 -2.78
CA LEU A 18 7.92 2.69 -1.47
C LEU A 18 7.69 4.21 -1.47
N GLY A 19 8.20 4.91 -2.48
CA GLY A 19 8.01 6.35 -2.65
C GLY A 19 6.53 6.73 -2.77
N GLY A 20 5.73 5.94 -3.50
CA GLY A 20 4.28 6.13 -3.57
C GLY A 20 3.58 5.96 -2.21
N LEU A 21 3.96 4.95 -1.43
CA LEU A 21 3.42 4.75 -0.08
C LEU A 21 3.81 5.88 0.87
N VAL A 22 5.06 6.32 0.84
CA VAL A 22 5.55 7.47 1.61
C VAL A 22 4.77 8.73 1.20
N PHE A 23 4.64 9.00 -0.09
CA PHE A 23 3.91 10.16 -0.61
C PHE A 23 2.44 10.16 -0.17
N THR A 24 1.74 9.03 -0.31
CA THR A 24 0.34 8.94 0.09
C THR A 24 0.13 9.07 1.61
N THR A 25 1.10 8.63 2.41
CA THR A 25 1.04 8.65 3.87
C THR A 25 1.47 9.99 4.46
N ALA A 26 2.58 10.55 3.99
CA ALA A 26 3.23 11.74 4.56
C ALA A 26 2.81 13.04 3.88
N VAL A 27 2.27 12.99 2.65
CA VAL A 27 1.86 14.19 1.90
C VAL A 27 0.35 14.20 1.67
N VAL A 28 -0.19 13.20 0.99
CA VAL A 28 -1.62 13.19 0.58
C VAL A 28 -2.55 13.10 1.79
N SER A 29 -2.26 12.21 2.74
CA SER A 29 -3.09 12.03 3.93
C SER A 29 -3.15 13.29 4.81
N PRO A 30 -2.03 13.96 5.14
CA PRO A 30 -2.04 15.26 5.82
C PRO A 30 -2.74 16.35 5.01
N ALA A 31 -2.52 16.44 3.70
CA ALA A 31 -3.19 17.42 2.85
C ALA A 31 -4.71 17.31 2.94
N PHE A 32 -5.28 16.11 2.87
CA PHE A 32 -6.73 15.91 3.04
C PHE A 32 -7.25 16.28 4.44
N ARG A 33 -6.41 16.16 5.48
CA ARG A 33 -6.79 16.60 6.84
C ARG A 33 -6.81 18.12 6.95
N ALA A 34 -5.90 18.81 6.27
CA ALA A 34 -5.82 20.26 6.26
C ALA A 34 -6.95 20.94 5.45
N MET A 35 -7.60 20.22 4.53
CA MET A 35 -8.74 20.75 3.79
C MET A 35 -9.95 20.97 4.70
N LYS A 36 -10.65 22.11 4.52
CA LYS A 36 -11.90 22.48 5.21
C LYS A 36 -13.14 21.67 4.75
N TRP A 37 -12.93 20.50 4.18
CA TRP A 37 -14.00 19.62 3.73
C TRP A 37 -14.73 18.99 4.91
N SER A 38 -16.02 18.74 4.72
CA SER A 38 -16.77 17.86 5.61
C SER A 38 -16.12 16.47 5.64
N GLU A 39 -16.38 15.71 6.70
CA GLU A 39 -15.82 14.35 6.79
C GLU A 39 -16.28 13.45 5.64
N ALA A 40 -17.54 13.60 5.20
CA ALA A 40 -18.11 12.84 4.10
C ALA A 40 -17.41 13.16 2.76
N GLU A 41 -17.20 14.44 2.45
CA GLU A 41 -16.46 14.86 1.25
C GLU A 41 -15.02 14.37 1.29
N ARG A 42 -14.32 14.53 2.42
CA ARG A 42 -12.95 14.05 2.59
C ARG A 42 -12.83 12.55 2.33
N VAL A 43 -13.76 11.74 2.86
CA VAL A 43 -13.78 10.28 2.62
C VAL A 43 -14.06 9.97 1.15
N ALA A 44 -15.02 10.66 0.53
CA ALA A 44 -15.35 10.45 -0.89
C ALA A 44 -14.17 10.76 -1.81
N VAL A 45 -13.51 11.91 -1.62
CA VAL A 45 -12.33 12.33 -2.40
C VAL A 45 -11.17 11.38 -2.16
N ARG A 46 -10.87 11.03 -0.90
CA ARG A 46 -9.80 10.07 -0.56
C ARG A 46 -10.06 8.70 -1.21
N SER A 47 -11.31 8.25 -1.24
CA SER A 47 -11.69 7.00 -1.90
C SER A 47 -11.51 7.07 -3.42
N ALA A 48 -11.84 8.20 -4.06
CA ALA A 48 -11.64 8.40 -5.49
C ALA A 48 -10.15 8.39 -5.87
N VAL A 49 -9.32 9.15 -5.13
CA VAL A 49 -7.86 9.16 -5.32
C VAL A 49 -7.27 7.77 -5.06
N GLY A 50 -7.72 7.09 -3.99
CA GLY A 50 -7.29 5.74 -3.67
C GLY A 50 -7.58 4.72 -4.78
N ARG A 51 -8.72 4.83 -5.48
CA ARG A 51 -9.03 3.96 -6.64
C ARG A 51 -8.08 4.19 -7.81
N GLN A 52 -7.77 5.45 -8.13
CA GLN A 52 -6.82 5.76 -9.20
C GLN A 52 -5.40 5.28 -8.84
N TYR A 53 -4.98 5.53 -7.60
CA TYR A 53 -3.71 5.04 -7.09
C TYR A 53 -3.65 3.51 -7.12
N ALA A 54 -4.71 2.80 -6.72
CA ALA A 54 -4.75 1.34 -6.73
C ALA A 54 -4.53 0.75 -8.13
N ARG A 55 -5.07 1.38 -9.19
CA ARG A 55 -4.85 0.94 -10.57
C ARG A 55 -3.37 1.00 -10.94
N VAL A 56 -2.72 2.14 -10.72
CA VAL A 56 -1.30 2.33 -11.07
C VAL A 56 -0.38 1.52 -10.15
N GLY A 57 -0.67 1.55 -8.85
CA GLY A 57 0.06 0.83 -7.83
C GLY A 57 0.00 -0.69 -8.01
N SER A 58 -1.13 -1.26 -8.42
CA SER A 58 -1.24 -2.70 -8.67
C SER A 58 -0.38 -3.14 -9.85
N VAL A 59 -0.34 -2.33 -10.93
CA VAL A 59 0.56 -2.59 -12.06
C VAL A 59 2.01 -2.55 -11.60
N ASN A 60 2.41 -1.52 -10.85
CA ASN A 60 3.76 -1.43 -10.32
C ASN A 60 4.11 -2.62 -9.41
N LEU A 61 3.20 -3.04 -8.54
CA LEU A 61 3.41 -4.16 -7.62
C LEU A 61 3.59 -5.50 -8.36
N VAL A 62 2.82 -5.73 -9.43
CA VAL A 62 3.02 -6.88 -10.32
C VAL A 62 4.38 -6.82 -11.01
N LEU A 63 4.81 -5.63 -11.46
CA LEU A 63 6.13 -5.45 -12.06
C LEU A 63 7.25 -5.68 -11.03
N VAL A 64 7.12 -5.20 -9.78
CA VAL A 64 8.08 -5.49 -8.70
C VAL A 64 8.24 -7.00 -8.56
N ALA A 65 7.14 -7.75 -8.45
CA ALA A 65 7.21 -9.21 -8.32
C ALA A 65 7.88 -9.88 -9.53
N LEU A 66 7.48 -9.50 -10.74
CA LEU A 66 8.04 -10.04 -11.97
C LEU A 66 9.56 -9.81 -12.04
N PHE A 67 10.00 -8.58 -11.79
CA PHE A 67 11.42 -8.24 -11.85
C PHE A 67 12.22 -8.79 -10.68
N ALA A 68 11.61 -9.03 -9.51
CA ALA A 68 12.23 -9.81 -8.43
C ALA A 68 12.48 -11.27 -8.86
N VAL A 69 11.56 -11.86 -9.64
CA VAL A 69 11.72 -13.20 -10.23
C VAL A 69 12.83 -13.24 -11.27
N LEU A 70 12.84 -12.27 -12.18
CA LEU A 70 13.88 -12.19 -13.20
C LEU A 70 15.25 -11.86 -12.60
N ASP A 71 15.35 -10.95 -11.62
CA ASP A 71 16.62 -10.64 -10.96
C ASP A 71 17.19 -11.87 -10.25
N GLY A 72 16.34 -12.62 -9.56
CA GLY A 72 16.71 -13.88 -8.93
C GLY A 72 17.19 -14.98 -9.86
N ALA A 73 16.42 -15.22 -10.92
CA ALA A 73 16.70 -16.30 -11.88
C ALA A 73 17.99 -16.06 -12.68
N PHE A 74 18.39 -14.79 -12.86
CA PHE A 74 19.58 -14.40 -13.60
C PHE A 74 20.73 -13.91 -12.69
N GLY A 75 20.53 -13.92 -11.38
CA GLY A 75 21.50 -13.54 -10.34
C GLY A 75 21.94 -14.73 -9.49
N SER A 76 22.45 -14.48 -8.28
CA SER A 76 22.82 -15.54 -7.33
C SER A 76 21.62 -15.92 -6.45
N SER A 77 21.31 -17.23 -6.38
CA SER A 77 20.20 -17.76 -5.58
C SER A 77 20.68 -18.12 -4.16
N GLY A 78 19.97 -17.70 -3.11
CA GLY A 78 20.32 -17.99 -1.71
C GLY A 78 19.21 -17.66 -0.70
N ALA A 79 19.41 -17.89 0.60
CA ALA A 79 18.37 -17.71 1.63
C ALA A 79 17.70 -16.32 1.65
N ARG A 80 18.43 -15.26 1.28
CA ARG A 80 17.91 -13.88 1.14
C ARG A 80 16.80 -13.77 0.10
N PHE A 81 16.86 -14.58 -0.96
CA PHE A 81 15.90 -14.63 -2.04
C PHE A 81 14.52 -15.13 -1.58
N TYR A 82 14.49 -16.20 -0.79
CA TYR A 82 13.25 -16.72 -0.21
C TYR A 82 12.62 -15.74 0.78
N ALA A 83 13.45 -15.02 1.55
CA ALA A 83 12.97 -13.98 2.46
C ALA A 83 12.31 -12.82 1.69
N GLU A 84 12.92 -12.37 0.59
CA GLU A 84 12.33 -11.34 -0.27
C GLU A 84 10.98 -11.79 -0.84
N TYR A 85 10.84 -13.04 -1.27
CA TYR A 85 9.58 -13.55 -1.80
C TYR A 85 8.49 -13.68 -0.76
N ALA A 86 8.85 -14.12 0.45
CA ALA A 86 7.91 -14.11 1.58
C ALA A 86 7.43 -12.68 1.88
N LEU A 87 8.34 -11.70 1.85
CA LEU A 87 7.99 -10.30 2.04
C LEU A 87 7.13 -9.74 0.90
N LEU A 88 7.39 -10.11 -0.36
CA LEU A 88 6.55 -9.73 -1.49
C LEU A 88 5.15 -10.34 -1.38
N LEU A 89 5.02 -11.62 -1.02
CA LEU A 89 3.71 -12.24 -0.78
C LEU A 89 2.95 -11.51 0.35
N LEU A 90 3.64 -11.19 1.44
CA LEU A 90 3.08 -10.40 2.52
C LEU A 90 2.66 -9.00 2.04
N LEU A 91 3.49 -8.35 1.21
CA LEU A 91 3.21 -7.04 0.63
C LEU A 91 1.95 -7.05 -0.24
N PHE A 92 1.78 -8.07 -1.10
CA PHE A 92 0.55 -8.28 -1.87
C PHE A 92 -0.66 -8.46 -0.95
N GLY A 93 -0.53 -9.29 0.08
CA GLY A 93 -1.59 -9.50 1.06
C GLY A 93 -2.00 -8.21 1.76
N LEU A 94 -1.03 -7.42 2.22
CA LEU A 94 -1.27 -6.15 2.89
C LEU A 94 -1.90 -5.11 1.94
N ALA A 95 -1.41 -5.00 0.72
CA ALA A 95 -1.97 -4.11 -0.30
C ALA A 95 -3.42 -4.48 -0.64
N ALA A 96 -3.71 -5.77 -0.81
CA ALA A 96 -5.05 -6.28 -1.06
C ALA A 96 -5.99 -6.02 0.12
N VAL A 97 -5.55 -6.33 1.34
CA VAL A 97 -6.33 -6.05 2.56
C VAL A 97 -6.60 -4.54 2.71
N HIS A 98 -5.61 -3.70 2.43
CA HIS A 98 -5.77 -2.24 2.53
C HIS A 98 -6.77 -1.69 1.49
N GLY A 99 -6.61 -2.07 0.22
CA GLY A 99 -7.46 -1.58 -0.86
C GLY A 99 -8.85 -2.23 -0.90
N ALA A 100 -8.89 -3.56 -0.94
CA ALA A 100 -10.11 -4.32 -1.14
C ALA A 100 -10.95 -4.47 0.13
N TYR A 101 -10.36 -4.51 1.33
CA TYR A 101 -11.14 -4.63 2.56
C TYR A 101 -11.35 -3.28 3.24
N PHE A 102 -10.28 -2.63 3.71
CA PHE A 102 -10.41 -1.38 4.49
C PHE A 102 -10.99 -0.23 3.66
N GLY A 103 -10.54 -0.06 2.41
CA GLY A 103 -11.04 0.97 1.51
C GLY A 103 -12.55 0.87 1.25
N ARG A 104 -13.05 -0.33 0.93
CA ARG A 104 -14.50 -0.57 0.75
C ARG A 104 -15.28 -0.35 2.05
N ARG A 105 -14.84 -0.99 3.13
CA ARG A 105 -15.61 -0.99 4.39
C ARG A 105 -15.72 0.39 5.03
N LEU A 106 -14.66 1.21 4.95
CA LEU A 106 -14.70 2.59 5.43
C LEU A 106 -15.65 3.46 4.60
N ALA A 107 -15.71 3.24 3.28
CA ALA A 107 -16.63 3.96 2.40
C ALA A 107 -18.10 3.55 2.65
N GLU A 108 -18.37 2.26 2.85
CA GLU A 108 -19.69 1.74 3.23
C GLU A 108 -20.18 2.35 4.55
N LEU A 109 -19.35 2.30 5.60
CA LEU A 109 -19.69 2.87 6.91
C LEU A 109 -19.93 4.39 6.84
N ALA A 110 -19.18 5.11 6.00
CA ALA A 110 -19.38 6.53 5.79
C ALA A 110 -20.68 6.85 5.04
N ARG A 111 -21.09 6.00 4.09
CA ARG A 111 -22.37 6.15 3.38
C ARG A 111 -23.55 5.86 4.31
N ALA A 112 -23.52 4.72 4.99
CA ALA A 112 -24.57 4.31 5.92
C ALA A 112 -24.79 5.35 7.03
N GLY A 113 -23.72 5.96 7.55
CA GLY A 113 -23.83 7.00 8.57
C GLY A 113 -24.51 8.31 8.12
N ARG A 114 -24.68 8.55 6.81
CA ARG A 114 -25.40 9.73 6.29
C ARG A 114 -26.91 9.53 6.22
N GLU A 115 -27.34 8.28 6.09
CA GLU A 115 -28.74 7.90 5.91
C GLU A 115 -29.39 7.44 7.23
N ALA A 116 -28.57 7.20 8.26
CA ALA A 116 -29.00 6.69 9.56
C ALA A 116 -29.52 7.77 10.52
N SER A 117 -30.31 7.34 11.50
CA SER A 117 -30.74 8.21 12.62
C SER A 117 -29.54 8.71 13.45
N SER A 118 -29.72 9.75 14.27
CA SER A 118 -28.62 10.37 15.03
C SER A 118 -27.86 9.37 15.93
N GLU A 119 -28.57 8.43 16.54
CA GLU A 119 -27.99 7.42 17.42
C GLU A 119 -27.25 6.34 16.63
N GLU A 120 -27.86 5.82 15.57
CA GLU A 120 -27.22 4.85 14.66
C GLU A 120 -25.98 5.46 13.98
N ALA A 121 -26.04 6.72 13.56
CA ALA A 121 -24.93 7.45 12.97
C ALA A 121 -23.73 7.54 13.93
N ARG A 122 -23.96 7.72 15.24
CA ARG A 122 -22.89 7.69 16.26
C ARG A 122 -22.23 6.31 16.33
N THR A 123 -23.00 5.23 16.40
CA THR A 123 -22.44 3.87 16.45
C THR A 123 -21.63 3.51 15.20
N LEU A 124 -22.09 3.93 14.02
CA LEU A 124 -21.38 3.73 12.75
C LEU A 124 -20.09 4.56 12.70
N ALA A 125 -20.10 5.78 13.23
CA ALA A 125 -18.91 6.61 13.34
C ALA A 125 -17.84 5.99 14.25
N GLU A 126 -18.24 5.40 15.38
CA GLU A 126 -17.32 4.69 16.28
C GLU A 126 -16.70 3.46 15.63
N ARG A 127 -17.51 2.62 14.97
CA ARG A 127 -17.04 1.48 14.19
C ARG A 127 -16.05 1.91 13.11
N ARG A 128 -16.35 3.00 12.40
CA ARG A 128 -15.46 3.59 11.40
C ARG A 128 -14.12 4.03 12.01
N ARG A 129 -14.14 4.76 13.13
CA ARG A 129 -12.90 5.20 13.82
C ARG A 129 -12.06 4.01 14.30
N SER A 130 -12.70 2.98 14.84
CA SER A 130 -12.01 1.76 15.23
C SER A 130 -11.31 1.10 14.03
N LEU A 131 -12.04 0.96 12.92
CA LEU A 131 -11.51 0.39 11.69
C LEU A 131 -10.39 1.23 11.07
N GLN A 132 -10.48 2.57 11.15
CA GLN A 132 -9.41 3.48 10.73
C GLN A 132 -8.12 3.25 11.52
N ARG A 133 -8.20 3.03 12.84
CA ARG A 133 -7.02 2.75 13.67
C ARG A 133 -6.32 1.46 13.24
N VAL A 134 -7.09 0.41 12.96
CA VAL A 134 -6.54 -0.86 12.45
C VAL A 134 -5.93 -0.67 11.06
N SER A 135 -6.65 0.03 10.18
CA SER A 135 -6.17 0.35 8.83
C SER A 135 -4.84 1.10 8.84
N LEU A 136 -4.65 2.05 9.76
CA LEU A 136 -3.39 2.78 9.94
C LEU A 136 -2.24 1.85 10.35
N ARG A 137 -2.48 0.91 11.28
CA ARG A 137 -1.45 -0.07 11.68
C ARG A 137 -1.03 -0.94 10.49
N VAL A 138 -2.00 -1.38 9.68
CA VAL A 138 -1.74 -2.12 8.45
C VAL A 138 -0.95 -1.29 7.45
N SER A 139 -1.24 0.01 7.31
CA SER A 139 -0.45 0.92 6.46
C SER A 139 1.00 1.05 6.94
N TYR A 140 1.24 1.18 8.25
CA TYR A 140 2.61 1.24 8.78
C TYR A 140 3.36 -0.08 8.59
N LEU A 141 2.70 -1.21 8.80
CA LEU A 141 3.27 -2.52 8.51
C LEU A 141 3.63 -2.65 7.03
N ASN A 142 2.73 -2.21 6.13
CA ASN A 142 2.97 -2.20 4.69
C ASN A 142 4.18 -1.33 4.31
N LEU A 143 4.34 -0.17 4.96
CA LEU A 143 5.49 0.70 4.77
C LEU A 143 6.79 0.03 5.23
N LEU A 144 6.78 -0.62 6.40
CA LEU A 144 7.94 -1.34 6.94
C LEU A 144 8.35 -2.50 6.03
N VAL A 145 7.39 -3.32 5.58
CA VAL A 145 7.64 -4.42 4.63
C VAL A 145 8.18 -3.88 3.31
N SER A 146 7.62 -2.80 2.79
CA SER A 146 8.10 -2.17 1.55
C SER A 146 9.53 -1.65 1.67
N ALA A 147 9.90 -1.08 2.83
CA ALA A 147 11.26 -0.66 3.11
C ALA A 147 12.22 -1.86 3.19
N ALA A 148 11.80 -2.95 3.84
CA ALA A 148 12.59 -4.18 3.90
C ALA A 148 12.82 -4.79 2.51
N VAL A 149 11.78 -4.86 1.67
CA VAL A 149 11.90 -5.29 0.27
C VAL A 149 12.89 -4.41 -0.49
N MET A 150 12.81 -3.08 -0.35
CA MET A 150 13.76 -2.17 -1.01
C MET A 150 15.21 -2.42 -0.56
N VAL A 151 15.45 -2.61 0.74
CA VAL A 151 16.78 -2.92 1.27
C VAL A 151 17.31 -4.24 0.71
N LEU A 152 16.47 -5.26 0.65
CA LEU A 152 16.84 -6.55 0.05
C LEU A 152 17.14 -6.41 -1.44
N ALA A 153 16.28 -5.72 -2.19
CA ALA A 153 16.45 -5.47 -3.62
C ALA A 153 17.77 -4.76 -3.93
N ILE A 154 18.22 -3.82 -3.10
CA ILE A 154 19.54 -3.17 -3.25
C ILE A 154 20.67 -4.16 -2.95
N GLY A 155 20.50 -4.99 -1.92
CA GLY A 155 21.52 -5.90 -1.41
C GLY A 155 21.77 -7.15 -2.25
N THR A 156 20.94 -7.47 -3.25
CA THR A 156 21.05 -8.71 -4.06
C THR A 156 22.34 -8.83 -4.89
N ARG A 157 23.13 -7.75 -5.04
CA ARG A 157 24.42 -7.79 -5.74
C ARG A 157 25.67 -7.69 -4.87
N ALA A 158 25.54 -7.41 -3.58
CA ALA A 158 26.67 -7.20 -2.70
C ALA A 158 27.27 -8.50 -2.12
N GLY A 159 26.94 -9.66 -2.71
CA GLY A 159 27.39 -10.99 -2.27
C GLY A 159 27.72 -11.90 -3.43
#